data_AF-A0A447JF55-F1
#
_entry.id   AF-A0A447JF55-F1
#
_cell.length_a   1.000
_cell.length_b   1.000
_cell.length_c   1.000
_cell.angle_alpha   90.00
_cell.angle_beta   90.00
_cell.angle_gamma   90.00
#
_symmetry.space_group_name_H-M   'P 1'
#
loop_
_entity.id
_entity.type
_entity.pdbx_description
1 polymer ?
#
loop_
_entity_poly.entity_id
_entity_poly.type
_entity_poly.pdbx_seq_one_letter_code
_entity_poly.pdbx_strand_id
1 'polypeptide(L)'
;MAISIHLALDGLSLLMVVLTGLLGVLAVLCSWREIEKYQGFFHLNLMWILGGVIGVFLAIDMFLFFFFWEMMLVPMYFLIALWGHKASDGKTRITAATKFFIYTQASGLVMLIAILALVFVHYNATGVWTFNYEELLNTPMSHGVEYLLMLGFSSPSR
;
A
#
# COMPACT_ATOMS: atom_id res chain seq x y z
N MET A 1 5.18 18.52 17.47
CA MET A 1 4.74 17.16 17.85
C MET A 1 4.65 16.36 16.57
N ALA A 2 5.59 15.45 16.32
CA ALA A 2 5.98 15.04 14.96
C ALA A 2 5.26 13.81 14.39
N ILE A 3 4.40 13.14 15.18
CA ILE A 3 3.56 12.03 14.71
C ILE A 3 2.22 12.16 15.42
N SER A 4 1.18 12.52 14.67
CA SER A 4 -0.19 12.56 15.16
C SER A 4 -1.00 11.71 14.21
N ILE A 5 -1.64 10.63 14.69
CA ILE A 5 -2.51 9.78 13.84
C ILE A 5 -3.65 10.65 13.33
N HIS A 6 -3.46 11.23 12.14
CA HIS A 6 -4.44 12.02 11.43
C HIS A 6 -5.13 11.06 10.47
N LEU A 7 -6.34 10.67 10.85
CA LEU A 7 -7.24 9.85 10.06
C LEU A 7 -8.21 10.80 9.35
N ALA A 8 -7.94 11.19 8.10
CA ALA A 8 -8.90 11.96 7.33
C ALA A 8 -9.86 10.98 6.68
N LEU A 9 -11.08 11.03 7.17
CA LEU A 9 -12.21 10.39 6.52
C LEU A 9 -12.71 11.34 5.41
N ASP A 10 -12.01 11.36 4.28
CA ASP A 10 -12.51 12.05 3.09
C ASP A 10 -13.61 11.19 2.42
N GLY A 11 -14.53 11.83 1.68
CA GLY A 11 -15.64 11.15 1.00
C GLY A 11 -15.17 10.02 0.06
N LEU A 12 -13.97 10.16 -0.51
CA LEU A 12 -13.31 9.14 -1.31
C LEU A 12 -12.84 7.95 -0.45
N SER A 13 -12.21 8.20 0.70
CA SER A 13 -11.76 7.14 1.61
C SER A 13 -12.93 6.32 2.16
N LEU A 14 -14.06 6.97 2.48
CA LEU A 14 -15.27 6.28 2.91
C LEU A 14 -15.80 5.33 1.81
N LEU A 15 -15.85 5.79 0.57
CA LEU A 15 -16.26 4.97 -0.57
C LEU A 15 -15.33 3.75 -0.75
N MET A 16 -14.01 3.95 -0.64
CA MET A 16 -13.03 2.88 -0.77
C MET A 16 -13.08 1.87 0.37
N VAL A 17 -13.31 2.31 1.61
CA VAL A 17 -13.50 1.43 2.77
C VAL A 17 -14.76 0.59 2.61
N VAL A 18 -15.87 1.18 2.17
CA VAL A 18 -17.12 0.44 1.90
C VAL A 18 -16.92 -0.60 0.80
N LEU A 19 -16.26 -0.22 -0.30
CA LEU A 19 -15.93 -1.15 -1.39
C LEU A 19 -15.04 -2.30 -0.91
N THR A 20 -14.01 -1.99 -0.12
CA THR A 20 -13.11 -2.98 0.46
C THR A 20 -13.86 -3.93 1.39
N GLY A 21 -14.75 -3.41 2.23
CA GLY A 21 -15.62 -4.21 3.09
C GLY A 21 -16.54 -5.15 2.29
N LEU A 22 -17.16 -4.64 1.22
CA LEU A 22 -18.01 -5.43 0.33
C LEU A 22 -17.23 -6.54 -0.39
N LEU A 23 -16.05 -6.24 -0.91
CA LEU A 23 -15.15 -7.23 -1.50
C LEU A 23 -14.67 -8.26 -0.46
N GLY A 24 -14.43 -7.83 0.78
CA GLY A 24 -14.11 -8.71 1.89
C GLY A 24 -15.19 -9.75 2.15
N VAL A 25 -16.45 -9.32 2.21
CA VAL A 25 -17.60 -10.22 2.37
C VAL A 25 -17.72 -11.18 1.19
N LEU A 26 -17.59 -10.68 -0.04
CA LEU A 26 -17.62 -11.52 -1.24
C LEU A 26 -16.47 -12.53 -1.28
N ALA A 27 -15.27 -12.15 -0.85
CA ALA A 27 -14.11 -13.03 -0.81
C ALA A 27 -14.30 -14.17 0.21
N VAL A 28 -14.89 -13.89 1.37
CA VAL A 28 -15.26 -14.92 2.37
C VAL A 28 -16.34 -15.86 1.81
N LEU A 29 -17.35 -15.32 1.11
CA LEU A 29 -18.40 -16.13 0.49
C LEU A 29 -17.87 -17.02 -0.64
N CYS A 30 -16.95 -16.50 -1.46
CA CYS A 30 -16.35 -17.26 -2.55
C CYS A 30 -15.43 -18.38 -2.02
N SER A 31 -14.65 -18.09 -0.96
CA SER A 31 -13.73 -19.07 -0.38
C SER A 31 -14.44 -20.22 0.35
N TRP A 32 -15.72 -20.06 0.69
CA TRP A 32 -16.52 -21.06 1.40
C TRP A 32 -16.62 -22.39 0.64
N ARG A 33 -16.57 -22.36 -0.70
CA ARG A 33 -16.66 -23.58 -1.55
C ARG A 33 -15.32 -24.16 -1.99
N GLU A 34 -14.22 -23.43 -1.80
CA GLU A 34 -12.95 -23.74 -2.48
C GLU A 34 -11.83 -24.21 -1.53
N ILE A 35 -11.99 -24.02 -0.21
CA ILE A 35 -10.91 -24.28 0.76
C ILE A 35 -11.14 -25.57 1.56
N GLU A 36 -10.41 -26.62 1.18
CA GLU A 36 -10.36 -27.90 1.90
C GLU A 36 -9.18 -28.01 2.90
N LYS A 37 -8.21 -27.08 2.90
CA LYS A 37 -7.03 -27.11 3.79
C LYS A 37 -6.72 -25.75 4.41
N TYR A 38 -6.49 -25.72 5.72
CA TYR A 38 -6.09 -24.55 6.54
C TYR A 38 -6.97 -23.29 6.41
N GLN A 39 -8.29 -23.47 6.47
CA GLN A 39 -9.29 -22.38 6.41
C GLN A 39 -8.99 -21.20 7.35
N GLY A 40 -8.59 -21.48 8.60
CA GLY A 40 -8.26 -20.42 9.56
C GLY A 40 -7.08 -19.54 9.12
N PHE A 41 -6.07 -20.12 8.47
CA PHE A 41 -4.90 -19.38 8.02
C PHE A 41 -5.20 -18.54 6.76
N PHE A 42 -6.11 -19.02 5.90
CA PHE A 42 -6.62 -18.23 4.78
C PHE A 42 -7.45 -17.04 5.24
N HIS A 43 -8.44 -17.25 6.12
CA HIS A 43 -9.29 -16.17 6.63
C HIS A 43 -8.50 -15.14 7.43
N LEU A 44 -7.47 -15.57 8.18
CA LEU A 44 -6.57 -14.66 8.88
C LEU A 44 -5.76 -13.79 7.90
N ASN A 45 -5.18 -14.38 6.84
CA ASN A 45 -4.48 -13.60 5.81
C ASN A 45 -5.44 -12.65 5.07
N LEU A 46 -6.66 -13.09 4.77
CA LEU A 46 -7.67 -12.26 4.12
C LEU A 46 -8.05 -11.05 4.99
N MET A 47 -8.30 -11.27 6.28
CA MET A 47 -8.59 -10.21 7.26
C MET A 47 -7.41 -9.26 7.41
N TRP A 48 -6.18 -9.77 7.37
CA TRP A 48 -4.98 -8.93 7.44
C TRP A 48 -4.83 -8.04 6.20
N ILE A 49 -5.08 -8.58 5.00
CA ILE A 49 -5.09 -7.80 3.76
C ILE A 49 -6.19 -6.73 3.83
N LEU A 50 -7.40 -7.11 4.26
CA LEU A 50 -8.52 -6.18 4.39
C LEU A 50 -8.20 -5.04 5.37
N GLY A 51 -7.69 -5.37 6.56
CA GLY A 51 -7.28 -4.39 7.56
C GLY A 51 -6.13 -3.52 7.10
N GLY A 52 -5.16 -4.09 6.38
CA GLY A 52 -4.07 -3.36 5.76
C GLY A 52 -4.55 -2.34 4.73
N VAL A 53 -5.44 -2.74 3.81
CA VAL A 53 -6.02 -1.86 2.78
C VAL A 53 -6.84 -0.73 3.41
N ILE A 54 -7.65 -1.04 4.44
CA ILE A 54 -8.37 -0.02 5.20
C ILE A 54 -7.37 0.95 5.85
N GLY A 55 -6.29 0.45 6.47
CA GLY A 55 -5.22 1.26 7.04
C GLY A 55 -4.52 2.17 6.02
N VAL A 56 -4.28 1.69 4.80
CA VAL A 56 -3.73 2.49 3.69
C VAL A 56 -4.65 3.65 3.32
N PHE A 57 -5.97 3.43 3.24
CA PHE A 57 -6.95 4.50 2.93
C PHE A 57 -7.16 5.50 4.06
N LEU A 58 -6.87 5.08 5.29
CA LEU A 58 -7.04 5.90 6.49
C LEU A 58 -5.78 6.70 6.85
N ALA A 59 -4.60 6.27 6.43
CA ALA A 59 -3.34 6.92 6.77
C ALA A 59 -3.12 8.22 5.98
N ILE A 60 -3.18 9.37 6.65
CA ILE A 60 -2.70 10.64 6.06
C ILE A 60 -1.18 10.76 6.13
N ASP A 61 -0.56 10.29 7.21
CA ASP A 61 0.89 10.35 7.37
C ASP A 61 1.58 9.49 6.31
N MET A 62 2.48 10.08 5.52
CA MET A 62 3.13 9.37 4.41
C MET A 62 3.95 8.16 4.88
N PHE A 63 4.52 8.23 6.09
CA PHE A 63 5.22 7.11 6.71
C PHE A 63 4.25 5.98 7.12
N LEU A 64 3.10 6.33 7.69
CA LEU A 64 2.07 5.37 8.10
C LEU A 64 1.44 4.70 6.87
N PHE A 65 1.23 5.47 5.80
CA PHE A 65 0.79 4.97 4.49
C PHE A 65 1.76 3.93 3.93
N PHE A 66 3.07 4.23 3.88
CA PHE A 66 4.10 3.29 3.43
C PHE A 66 4.13 2.02 4.30
N PHE A 67 4.01 2.17 5.62
CA PHE A 67 4.01 1.04 6.54
C PHE A 67 2.82 0.11 6.32
N PHE A 68 1.60 0.65 6.18
CA PHE A 68 0.41 -0.16 5.85
C PHE A 68 0.50 -0.79 4.47
N TRP A 69 1.08 -0.07 3.50
CA TRP A 69 1.31 -0.58 2.15
C TRP A 69 2.20 -1.83 2.16
N GLU A 70 3.35 -1.79 2.84
CA GLU A 70 4.22 -2.97 2.95
C GLU A 70 3.58 -4.08 3.79
N MET A 71 2.88 -3.72 4.87
CA MET A 71 2.22 -4.68 5.75
C MET A 71 1.17 -5.52 5.02
N MET A 72 0.41 -4.95 4.07
CA MET A 72 -0.58 -5.72 3.30
C MET A 72 0.05 -6.67 2.26
N LEU A 73 1.27 -6.37 1.78
CA LEU A 73 1.95 -7.20 0.77
C LEU A 73 2.40 -8.56 1.33
N VAL A 74 2.77 -8.61 2.62
CA VAL A 74 3.20 -9.84 3.30
C VAL A 74 2.11 -10.93 3.27
N PRO A 75 0.89 -10.71 3.80
CA PRO A 75 -0.18 -11.72 3.74
C PRO A 75 -0.65 -11.98 2.30
N MET A 76 -0.58 -11.01 1.39
CA MET A 76 -0.87 -11.24 -0.04
C MET A 76 0.13 -12.21 -0.66
N TYR A 77 1.42 -12.08 -0.36
CA TYR A 77 2.45 -13.03 -0.77
C TYR A 77 2.17 -14.44 -0.25
N PHE A 78 1.80 -14.58 1.04
CA PHE A 78 1.43 -15.88 1.61
C PHE A 78 0.22 -16.49 0.89
N LEU A 79 -0.80 -15.68 0.58
CA LEU A 79 -2.01 -16.15 -0.08
C LEU A 79 -1.72 -16.70 -1.49
N ILE A 80 -0.87 -16.02 -2.27
CA ILE A 80 -0.44 -16.50 -3.60
C ILE A 80 0.50 -17.72 -3.49
N ALA A 81 1.42 -17.72 -2.52
CA ALA A 81 2.38 -18.82 -2.37
C ALA A 81 1.75 -20.12 -1.87
N LEU A 82 0.74 -20.06 -0.99
CA LEU A 82 0.08 -21.24 -0.40
C LEU A 82 -1.17 -21.67 -1.18
N TRP A 83 -2.04 -20.74 -1.57
CA TRP A 83 -3.33 -21.01 -2.24
C TRP A 83 -3.35 -20.66 -3.73
N GLY A 84 -2.28 -20.08 -4.28
CA GLY A 84 -2.20 -19.82 -5.72
C GLY A 84 -2.25 -21.12 -6.54
N HIS A 85 -3.12 -21.12 -7.54
CA HIS A 85 -3.24 -22.20 -8.52
C HIS A 85 -1.91 -22.42 -9.24
N LYS A 86 -1.48 -23.68 -9.39
CA LYS A 86 -0.30 -24.01 -10.21
C LYS A 86 -0.61 -23.62 -11.65
N ALA A 87 0.13 -22.66 -12.18
CA ALA A 87 0.03 -22.34 -13.59
C ALA A 87 0.38 -23.59 -14.40
N SER A 88 -0.42 -23.90 -15.42
CA SER A 88 -0.23 -25.06 -16.31
C SER A 88 1.10 -25.03 -17.09
N ASP A 89 1.85 -23.93 -16.97
CA ASP A 89 3.09 -23.59 -17.67
C ASP A 89 4.36 -23.96 -16.87
N GLY A 90 4.26 -24.85 -15.88
CA GLY A 90 5.41 -25.31 -15.06
C GLY A 90 6.03 -24.26 -14.13
N LYS A 91 5.55 -23.01 -14.16
CA LYS A 91 5.94 -21.95 -13.22
C LYS A 91 5.38 -22.24 -11.83
N THR A 92 6.26 -22.45 -10.87
CA THR A 92 5.91 -22.65 -9.47
C THR A 92 5.16 -21.43 -8.96
N ARG A 93 4.02 -21.62 -8.26
CA ARG A 93 3.25 -20.55 -7.60
C ARG A 93 4.11 -19.61 -6.74
N ILE A 94 5.18 -20.16 -6.16
CA ILE A 94 6.18 -19.41 -5.39
C ILE A 94 6.91 -18.41 -6.29
N THR A 95 7.32 -18.80 -7.51
CA THR A 95 7.99 -17.90 -8.45
C THR A 95 7.09 -16.74 -8.90
N ALA A 96 5.79 -17.01 -9.09
CA ALA A 96 4.81 -15.96 -9.40
C ALA A 96 4.63 -14.99 -8.20
N ALA A 97 4.48 -15.54 -6.98
CA ALA A 97 4.39 -14.76 -5.75
C ALA A 97 5.64 -13.90 -5.52
N THR A 98 6.85 -14.47 -5.68
CA THR A 98 8.11 -13.76 -5.51
C THR A 98 8.27 -12.66 -6.55
N LYS A 99 7.88 -12.90 -7.81
CA LYS A 99 7.92 -11.86 -8.85
C LYS A 99 6.96 -10.72 -8.51
N PHE A 100 5.71 -11.03 -8.15
CA PHE A 100 4.76 -10.01 -7.70
C PHE A 100 5.34 -9.21 -6.52
N PHE A 101 5.81 -9.90 -5.48
CA PHE A 101 6.36 -9.26 -4.28
C PHE A 101 7.55 -8.35 -4.57
N ILE A 102 8.52 -8.77 -5.39
CA ILE A 102 9.67 -7.94 -5.75
C ILE A 102 9.24 -6.68 -6.52
N TYR A 103 8.29 -6.80 -7.45
CA TYR A 103 7.81 -5.65 -8.21
C TYR A 103 7.10 -4.65 -7.29
N THR A 104 6.22 -5.11 -6.41
CA THR A 104 5.47 -4.22 -5.51
C THR A 104 6.34 -3.65 -4.39
N GLN A 105 7.31 -4.42 -3.88
CA GLN A 105 8.29 -3.94 -2.90
C GLN A 105 9.26 -2.93 -3.53
N ALA A 106 9.71 -3.15 -4.76
CA ALA A 106 10.53 -2.17 -5.48
C ALA A 106 9.78 -0.86 -5.67
N SER A 107 8.48 -0.90 -6.03
CA SER A 107 7.66 0.33 -6.08
C SER A 107 7.50 0.99 -4.71
N GLY A 108 7.37 0.21 -3.63
CA GLY A 108 7.33 0.72 -2.27
C GLY A 108 8.62 1.47 -1.89
N LEU A 109 9.78 0.92 -2.21
CA LEU A 109 11.08 1.57 -1.96
C LEU A 109 11.24 2.88 -2.75
N VAL A 110 10.82 2.90 -4.02
CA VAL A 110 10.83 4.13 -4.83
C VAL A 110 9.92 5.18 -4.20
N MET A 111 8.74 4.79 -3.72
CA MET A 111 7.82 5.67 -3.02
C MET A 111 8.42 6.19 -1.70
N LEU A 112 9.11 5.35 -0.92
CA LEU A 112 9.79 5.77 0.30
C LEU A 112 10.88 6.82 0.00
N ILE A 113 11.67 6.61 -1.06
CA ILE A 113 12.69 7.58 -1.49
C ILE A 113 12.03 8.91 -1.89
N ALA A 114 10.89 8.87 -2.58
CA ALA A 114 10.15 10.08 -2.93
C ALA A 114 9.64 10.83 -1.69
N ILE A 115 9.10 10.13 -0.70
CA ILE A 115 8.64 10.72 0.57
C ILE A 115 9.83 11.35 1.32
N LEU A 116 10.96 10.65 1.43
CA LEU A 116 12.16 11.17 2.08
C LEU A 116 12.71 12.41 1.36
N ALA A 117 12.72 12.41 0.02
CA ALA A 117 13.13 13.56 -0.78
C ALA A 117 12.20 14.76 -0.53
N LEU A 118 10.88 14.54 -0.49
CA LEU A 118 9.88 15.57 -0.22
C LEU A 118 10.07 16.19 1.17
N VAL A 119 10.25 15.36 2.20
CA VAL A 119 10.50 15.80 3.58
C VAL A 119 11.82 16.55 3.69
N PHE A 120 12.86 16.11 2.98
CA PHE A 120 14.16 16.80 2.97
C PHE A 120 14.08 18.18 2.30
N VAL A 121 13.36 18.29 1.18
CA VAL A 121 13.10 19.58 0.51
C VAL A 121 12.29 20.51 1.41
N HIS A 122 11.26 20.00 2.09
CA HIS A 122 10.47 20.77 3.05
C HIS A 122 11.33 21.24 4.22
N TYR A 123 12.10 20.35 4.83
CA TYR A 123 13.01 20.68 5.92
C TYR A 123 14.03 21.75 5.53
N ASN A 124 14.57 21.70 4.30
CA ASN A 124 15.51 22.70 3.81
C ASN A 124 14.86 24.08 3.60
N ALA A 125 13.54 24.14 3.38
CA ALA A 125 12.79 25.38 3.19
C ALA A 125 12.20 25.96 4.49
N THR A 126 11.77 25.12 5.43
CA THR A 126 11.04 25.55 6.64
C THR A 126 11.79 25.28 7.95
N GLY A 127 12.82 24.43 7.94
CA GLY A 127 13.60 24.05 9.12
C GLY A 127 12.88 23.10 10.10
N VAL A 128 11.70 22.59 9.74
CA VAL A 128 10.88 21.71 10.60
C VAL A 128 10.75 20.33 9.97
N TRP A 129 11.01 19.30 10.77
CA TRP A 129 10.74 17.91 10.36
C TRP A 129 9.25 17.61 10.51
N THR A 130 8.57 17.41 9.39
CA THR A 130 7.17 16.99 9.36
C THR A 130 6.93 15.93 8.30
N PHE A 131 6.11 14.94 8.65
CA PHE A 131 5.62 13.90 7.73
C PHE A 131 4.13 14.08 7.41
N ASN A 132 3.54 15.18 7.89
CA ASN A 132 2.14 15.49 7.71
C ASN A 132 1.90 16.00 6.28
N TYR A 133 0.95 15.39 5.58
CA TYR A 133 0.58 15.73 4.22
C TYR A 133 0.19 17.21 4.05
N GLU A 134 -0.55 17.79 5.02
CA GLU A 134 -1.04 19.17 4.95
C GLU A 134 0.08 20.21 5.07
N GLU A 135 1.11 19.91 5.86
CA GLU A 135 2.28 20.77 6.00
C GLU A 135 3.21 20.64 4.79
N LEU A 136 3.34 19.43 4.23
CA LEU A 136 4.09 19.16 3.00
C LEU A 136 3.46 19.83 1.76
N LEU A 137 2.14 20.03 1.72
CA LEU A 137 1.44 20.77 0.66
C LEU A 137 1.82 22.25 0.62
N ASN A 138 2.16 22.86 1.76
CA ASN A 138 2.52 24.28 1.85
C ASN A 138 3.99 24.56 1.52
N THR A 139 4.75 23.54 1.10
CA THR A 139 6.17 23.70 0.73
C THR A 139 6.28 24.54 -0.54
N PRO A 140 6.99 25.69 -0.54
CA PRO A 140 7.26 26.41 -1.77
C PRO A 140 8.24 25.59 -2.62
N MET A 141 7.72 24.85 -3.59
CA MET A 141 8.54 24.08 -4.52
C MET A 141 8.85 24.88 -5.77
N SER A 142 10.11 24.84 -6.20
CA SER A 142 10.52 25.33 -7.52
C SER A 142 9.98 24.39 -8.60
N HIS A 143 9.39 24.96 -9.65
CA HIS A 143 8.66 24.27 -10.74
C HIS A 143 9.43 23.05 -11.31
N GLY A 144 10.76 23.05 -11.29
CA GLY A 144 11.57 21.91 -11.77
C GLY A 144 11.51 20.66 -10.89
N VAL A 145 11.35 20.80 -9.57
CA VAL A 145 11.27 19.68 -8.62
C VAL A 145 9.87 19.08 -8.61
N GLU A 146 8.85 19.92 -8.81
CA GLU A 146 7.45 19.51 -8.96
C GLU A 146 7.26 18.58 -10.17
N TYR A 147 7.83 18.93 -11.33
CA TYR A 147 7.82 18.06 -12.52
C TYR A 147 8.62 16.76 -12.33
N LEU A 148 9.72 16.79 -11.58
CA LEU A 148 10.56 15.60 -11.34
C LEU A 148 9.89 14.63 -10.36
N LEU A 149 9.19 15.14 -9.35
CA LEU A 149 8.34 14.35 -8.45
C LEU A 149 7.09 13.82 -9.15
N MET A 150 6.47 14.61 -10.02
CA MET A 150 5.35 14.18 -10.86
C MET A 150 5.76 13.06 -11.83
N LEU A 151 6.97 13.13 -12.40
CA LEU A 151 7.54 12.06 -13.23
C LEU A 151 7.96 10.82 -12.41
N GLY A 152 8.37 10.99 -11.15
CA GLY A 152 8.63 9.89 -10.23
C GLY A 152 7.36 9.10 -9.88
N PHE A 153 6.25 9.81 -9.69
CA PHE A 153 4.92 9.21 -9.48
C PHE A 153 4.29 8.68 -10.78
N SER A 154 4.54 9.37 -11.90
CA SER A 154 4.08 9.01 -13.25
C SER A 154 5.20 8.32 -14.05
N SER A 155 5.94 7.41 -13.44
CA SER A 155 6.84 6.56 -14.24
C SER A 155 5.98 5.80 -15.25
N PRO A 156 6.15 6.01 -16.57
CA PRO A 156 5.29 5.43 -17.57
C PRO A 156 5.59 3.93 -17.64
N SER A 157 4.81 3.11 -16.93
CA SER A 157 4.77 1.68 -17.22
C SER A 157 3.99 1.49 -18.51
N ARG A 158 4.71 1.43 -19.64
CA ARG A 158 4.32 0.54 -20.73
C ARG A 158 4.61 -0.90 -20.35
#